data_AF-A0A4D4M4W7-F1
#
_entry.id   AF-A0A4D4M4W7-F1
#
_cell.length_a   1.000
_cell.length_b   1.000
_cell.length_c   1.000
_cell.angle_alpha   90.00
_cell.angle_beta   90.00
_cell.angle_gamma   90.00
#
_symmetry.space_group_name_H-M   'P 1'
#
loop_
_entity.id
_entity.type
_entity.pdbx_description
1 polymer ?
#
loop_
_entity_poly.entity_id
_entity_poly.type
_entity_poly.pdbx_seq_one_letter_code
_entity_poly.pdbx_strand_id
1 'polypeptide(L)'
;MVRLFDEVRHRCPDHHHAHQLIVARLAERRADAGRDPLHEVYDFANWAAEQAPADSPLAILPVVAHAERYRVLAAAGAEPADPVASGHWVGRRARQVMKAAFDWWLEWERDDHPRRFVDLNFLAHAKFCEGRGAEAAALFHRIGEHATPAPWSYPDRDPYQAFSAARASALGAP
;
A
#
# COMPACT_ATOMS: atom_id res chain seq x y z
N MET A 1 -6.74 21.98 0.39
CA MET A 1 -6.76 20.50 0.49
C MET A 1 -7.46 20.04 1.76
N VAL A 2 -7.05 20.48 2.96
CA VAL A 2 -7.73 20.13 4.23
C VAL A 2 -9.25 20.41 4.19
N ARG A 3 -9.68 21.62 3.81
CA ARG A 3 -11.13 21.94 3.67
C ARG A 3 -11.92 21.05 2.70
N LEU A 4 -11.31 20.65 1.59
CA LEU A 4 -11.96 19.78 0.60
C LEU A 4 -12.06 18.34 1.12
N PHE A 5 -11.06 17.90 1.87
CA PHE A 5 -11.09 16.60 2.52
C PHE A 5 -12.09 16.57 3.68
N ASP A 6 -12.19 17.64 4.46
CA ASP A 6 -13.20 17.78 5.51
C ASP A 6 -14.61 17.68 4.91
N GLU A 7 -14.84 18.30 3.75
CA GLU A 7 -16.11 18.21 3.04
C GLU A 7 -16.39 16.79 2.54
N VAL A 8 -15.38 16.08 2.01
CA VAL A 8 -15.52 14.67 1.62
C VAL A 8 -15.83 13.80 2.84
N ARG A 9 -15.08 13.94 3.94
CA ARG A 9 -15.31 13.17 5.17
C ARG A 9 -16.67 13.47 5.79
N HIS A 10 -17.16 14.70 5.71
CA HIS A 10 -18.49 15.04 6.20
C HIS A 10 -19.60 14.35 5.41
N ARG A 11 -19.44 14.23 4.08
CA ARG A 11 -20.45 13.62 3.20
C ARG A 11 -20.33 12.11 3.08
N CYS A 12 -19.11 11.59 3.12
CA CYS A 12 -18.77 10.17 3.00
C CYS A 12 -17.50 9.90 3.82
N PRO A 13 -17.66 9.61 5.12
CA PRO A 13 -16.53 9.36 6.03
C PRO A 13 -15.58 8.26 5.55
N ASP A 14 -16.11 7.28 4.83
CA ASP A 14 -15.37 6.11 4.34
C ASP A 14 -14.96 6.22 2.86
N HIS A 15 -14.88 7.45 2.32
CA HIS A 15 -14.55 7.64 0.91
C HIS A 15 -13.11 7.17 0.60
N HIS A 16 -13.00 5.93 0.13
CA HIS A 16 -11.74 5.19 -0.05
C HIS A 16 -10.68 5.96 -0.85
N HIS A 17 -11.01 6.42 -2.05
CA HIS A 17 -10.03 7.10 -2.90
C HIS A 17 -9.54 8.44 -2.31
N ALA A 18 -10.41 9.18 -1.60
CA ALA A 18 -10.02 10.45 -1.01
C ALA A 18 -8.98 10.24 0.10
N HIS A 19 -9.13 9.18 0.90
CA HIS A 19 -8.14 8.82 1.91
C HIS A 19 -6.80 8.44 1.27
N GLN A 20 -6.80 7.66 0.18
CA GLN A 20 -5.56 7.35 -0.56
C GLN A 20 -4.85 8.61 -1.07
N LEU A 21 -5.60 9.61 -1.58
CA LEU A 21 -5.02 10.89 -2.01
C LEU A 21 -4.42 11.70 -0.85
N ILE A 22 -5.05 11.68 0.33
CA ILE A 22 -4.50 12.31 1.53
C ILE A 22 -3.24 11.59 1.99
N VAL A 23 -3.24 10.26 2.01
CA VAL A 23 -2.05 9.46 2.33
C VAL A 23 -0.89 9.82 1.41
N ALA A 24 -1.10 9.80 0.10
CA ALA A 24 -0.07 10.17 -0.89
C ALA A 24 0.46 11.59 -0.65
N ARG A 25 -0.42 12.56 -0.35
CA ARG A 25 0.00 13.94 -0.08
C ARG A 25 0.70 14.12 1.27
N LEU A 26 0.28 13.39 2.31
CA LEU A 26 0.95 13.43 3.60
C LEU A 26 2.35 12.80 3.51
N ALA A 27 2.52 11.71 2.75
CA ALA A 27 3.81 11.04 2.58
C ALA A 27 4.92 11.94 2.02
N GLU A 28 4.56 12.93 1.19
CA GLU A 28 5.46 13.94 0.61
C GLU A 28 6.03 14.93 1.64
N ARG A 29 5.40 15.06 2.81
CA ARG A 29 5.88 15.96 3.85
C ARG A 29 7.19 15.41 4.42
N ARG A 30 8.11 16.30 4.79
CA ARG A 30 9.41 15.93 5.41
C ARG A 30 10.15 14.84 4.63
N ALA A 31 10.19 14.96 3.30
CA ALA A 31 10.91 14.03 2.42
C ALA A 31 12.41 13.94 2.75
N ASP A 32 12.98 15.07 3.18
CA ASP A 32 14.38 15.25 3.57
C ASP A 32 14.74 14.70 4.96
N ALA A 33 13.75 14.45 5.83
CA ALA A 33 13.96 13.93 7.18
C ALA A 33 14.32 12.43 7.22
N GLY A 34 14.39 11.76 6.06
CA GLY A 34 14.71 10.33 5.96
C GLY A 34 13.66 9.43 6.63
N ARG A 35 14.11 8.24 7.06
CA ARG A 35 13.23 7.22 7.64
C ARG A 35 12.76 7.63 9.04
N ASP A 36 11.57 8.21 9.11
CA ASP A 36 10.87 8.52 10.36
C ASP A 36 9.77 7.47 10.64
N PRO A 37 9.93 6.60 11.66
CA PRO A 37 8.91 5.60 12.02
C PRO A 37 7.64 6.22 12.65
N LEU A 38 7.68 7.49 13.05
CA LEU A 38 6.56 8.25 13.61
C LEU A 38 6.03 9.29 12.61
N HIS A 39 6.30 9.10 11.31
CA HIS A 39 5.81 9.99 10.28
C HIS A 39 4.28 10.11 10.31
N GLU A 40 3.76 11.33 10.20
CA GLU A 40 2.32 11.66 10.35
C GLU A 40 1.39 10.85 9.42
N VAL A 41 1.92 10.39 8.29
CA VAL A 41 1.18 9.54 7.34
C VAL A 41 0.73 8.22 7.96
N TYR A 42 1.53 7.62 8.85
CA TYR A 42 1.21 6.35 9.49
C TYR A 42 0.09 6.53 10.52
N ASP A 43 0.16 7.60 11.30
CA ASP A 43 -0.84 7.89 12.31
C ASP A 43 -2.19 8.22 11.67
N PHE A 44 -2.20 9.01 10.58
CA PHE A 44 -3.40 9.27 9.80
C PHE A 44 -4.02 7.99 9.23
N ALA A 45 -3.21 7.13 8.62
CA ALA A 45 -3.69 5.90 7.99
C ALA A 45 -4.24 4.89 9.00
N ASN A 46 -3.57 4.71 10.14
CA ASN A 46 -4.04 3.86 11.22
C ASN A 46 -5.35 4.38 11.82
N TRP A 47 -5.40 5.68 12.15
CA TRP A 47 -6.62 6.30 12.66
C TRP A 47 -7.79 6.17 11.68
N ALA A 48 -7.57 6.38 10.39
CA ALA A 48 -8.62 6.25 9.39
C ALA A 48 -9.13 4.80 9.26
N ALA A 49 -8.24 3.81 9.34
CA ALA A 49 -8.61 2.40 9.34
C ALA A 49 -9.36 1.99 10.62
N GLU A 50 -8.94 2.48 11.79
CA GLU A 50 -9.57 2.18 13.09
C GLU A 50 -10.97 2.75 13.23
N GLN A 51 -11.25 3.90 12.60
CA GLN A 51 -12.55 4.56 12.67
C GLN A 51 -13.56 4.02 11.65
N ALA A 52 -13.09 3.26 10.66
CA ALA A 52 -13.95 2.72 9.62
C ALA A 52 -14.68 1.45 10.11
N PRO A 53 -15.84 1.12 9.51
CA PRO A 53 -16.46 -0.19 9.71
C PRO A 53 -15.50 -1.34 9.38
N ALA A 54 -15.66 -2.49 10.05
CA ALA A 54 -14.75 -3.62 9.90
C ALA A 54 -14.66 -4.18 8.47
N ASP A 55 -15.72 -4.04 7.66
CA ASP A 55 -15.79 -4.46 6.26
C ASP A 55 -15.35 -3.38 5.26
N SER A 56 -14.89 -2.23 5.76
CA SER A 56 -14.48 -1.08 4.95
C SER A 56 -13.13 -1.31 4.28
N PRO A 57 -12.97 -0.97 2.98
CA PRO A 57 -11.68 -1.04 2.29
C PRO A 57 -10.64 -0.07 2.89
N LEU A 58 -11.02 0.84 3.78
CA LEU A 58 -10.06 1.69 4.51
C LEU A 58 -9.05 0.90 5.35
N ALA A 59 -9.33 -0.37 5.66
CA ALA A 59 -8.38 -1.28 6.31
C ALA A 59 -7.04 -1.41 5.56
N ILE A 60 -7.00 -1.12 4.24
CA ILE A 60 -5.77 -1.15 3.45
C ILE A 60 -4.91 0.13 3.56
N LEU A 61 -5.46 1.23 4.09
CA LEU A 61 -4.77 2.53 4.11
C LEU A 61 -3.37 2.47 4.76
N PRO A 62 -3.14 1.74 5.86
CA PRO A 62 -1.80 1.61 6.42
C PRO A 62 -0.77 1.03 5.43
N VAL A 63 -1.17 0.09 4.56
CA VAL A 63 -0.30 -0.47 3.51
C VAL A 63 0.01 0.60 2.45
N VAL A 64 -1.00 1.35 2.02
CA VAL A 64 -0.83 2.47 1.08
C VAL A 64 0.13 3.52 1.67
N ALA A 65 0.01 3.83 2.97
CA ALA A 65 0.89 4.78 3.65
C ALA A 65 2.35 4.32 3.64
N HIS A 66 2.60 3.04 3.88
CA HIS A 66 3.95 2.47 3.75
C HIS A 66 4.48 2.56 2.32
N ALA A 67 3.68 2.24 1.31
CA ALA A 67 4.09 2.32 -0.09
C ALA A 67 4.37 3.75 -0.56
N GLU A 68 3.51 4.72 -0.20
CA GLU A 68 3.73 6.13 -0.50
C GLU A 68 4.95 6.68 0.22
N ARG A 69 5.17 6.30 1.48
CA ARG A 69 6.36 6.72 2.22
C ARG A 69 7.63 6.12 1.61
N TYR A 70 7.59 4.86 1.21
CA TYR A 70 8.71 4.24 0.46
C TYR A 70 9.00 5.02 -0.82
N ARG A 71 7.99 5.33 -1.63
CA ARG A 71 8.15 6.08 -2.88
C ARG A 71 8.90 7.40 -2.66
N VAL A 72 8.47 8.18 -1.66
CA VAL A 72 9.09 9.47 -1.34
C VAL A 72 10.53 9.31 -0.85
N LEU A 73 10.77 8.34 0.04
CA LEU A 73 12.12 8.08 0.56
C LEU A 73 13.09 7.61 -0.52
N ALA A 74 12.64 6.70 -1.39
CA ALA A 74 13.46 6.17 -2.47
C ALA A 74 13.74 7.24 -3.53
N ALA A 75 12.76 8.08 -3.88
CA ALA A 75 12.95 9.22 -4.78
C ALA A 75 13.92 10.26 -4.20
N ALA A 76 13.94 10.44 -2.87
CA ALA A 76 14.89 11.32 -2.19
C ALA A 76 16.29 10.68 -1.97
N GLY A 77 16.48 9.42 -2.39
CA GLY A 77 17.74 8.68 -2.18
C GLY A 77 17.98 8.23 -0.73
N ALA A 78 16.98 8.34 0.15
CA ALA A 78 17.05 7.89 1.54
C ALA A 78 16.79 6.37 1.68
N GLU A 79 16.22 5.74 0.65
CA GLU A 79 16.01 4.29 0.58
C GLU A 79 16.53 3.75 -0.77
N PRO A 80 16.89 2.45 -0.85
CA PRO A 80 17.21 1.81 -2.11
C PRO A 80 16.08 1.95 -3.15
N ALA A 81 16.47 2.22 -4.40
CA ALA A 81 15.54 2.31 -5.52
C ALA A 81 14.88 0.95 -5.85
N ASP A 82 15.49 -0.17 -5.47
CA ASP A 82 14.84 -1.47 -5.47
C ASP A 82 14.03 -1.67 -4.17
N PRO A 83 12.69 -1.80 -4.25
CA PRO A 83 11.84 -2.01 -3.08
C PRO A 83 12.17 -3.27 -2.28
N VAL A 84 12.65 -4.33 -2.94
CA VAL A 84 12.98 -5.61 -2.27
C VAL A 84 14.28 -5.47 -1.47
N ALA A 85 15.23 -4.70 -1.99
CA ALA A 85 16.47 -4.38 -1.28
C ALA A 85 16.27 -3.36 -0.13
N SER A 86 15.11 -2.68 -0.09
CA SER A 86 14.81 -1.74 0.98
C SER A 86 14.41 -2.46 2.28
N GLY A 87 15.07 -2.10 3.38
CA GLY A 87 14.68 -2.55 4.72
C GLY A 87 13.34 -1.98 5.21
N HIS A 88 12.60 -1.24 4.38
CA HIS A 88 11.37 -0.52 4.75
C HIS A 88 10.22 -1.47 5.10
N TRP A 89 10.14 -2.60 4.40
CA TRP A 89 9.05 -3.57 4.51
C TRP A 89 9.23 -4.57 5.66
N VAL A 90 10.47 -4.80 6.08
CA VAL A 90 10.81 -5.90 7.01
C VAL A 90 10.87 -5.49 8.48
N GLY A 91 10.70 -4.21 8.80
CA GLY A 91 10.67 -3.72 10.18
C GLY A 91 9.48 -4.27 10.97
N ARG A 92 9.61 -4.41 12.30
CA ARG A 92 8.56 -5.00 13.18
C ARG A 92 7.18 -4.38 12.96
N ARG A 93 7.10 -3.03 12.97
CA ARG A 93 5.84 -2.30 12.77
C ARG A 93 5.26 -2.53 11.37
N ALA A 94 6.10 -2.48 10.33
CA ALA A 94 5.68 -2.75 8.96
C ALA A 94 5.10 -4.17 8.82
N ARG A 95 5.77 -5.19 9.36
CA ARG A 95 5.25 -6.57 9.34
C ARG A 95 3.91 -6.73 10.05
N GLN A 96 3.71 -6.05 11.17
CA GLN A 96 2.42 -6.07 11.88
C GLN A 96 1.31 -5.47 11.02
N VAL A 97 1.58 -4.33 10.36
CA VAL A 97 0.65 -3.69 9.43
C VAL A 97 0.32 -4.61 8.25
N MET A 98 1.34 -5.15 7.58
CA MET A 98 1.13 -6.03 6.41
C MET A 98 0.41 -7.32 6.79
N LYS A 99 0.66 -7.86 7.99
CA LYS A 99 -0.09 -9.01 8.50
C LYS A 99 -1.57 -8.67 8.71
N ALA A 100 -1.87 -7.60 9.45
CA ALA A 100 -3.24 -7.21 9.74
C ALA A 100 -4.06 -6.94 8.46
N ALA A 101 -3.47 -6.24 7.49
CA ALA A 101 -4.12 -5.98 6.21
C ALA A 101 -4.36 -7.26 5.38
N PHE A 102 -3.44 -8.23 5.45
CA PHE A 102 -3.60 -9.51 4.76
C PHE A 102 -4.64 -10.40 5.43
N ASP A 103 -4.66 -10.47 6.77
CA ASP A 103 -5.68 -11.19 7.51
C ASP A 103 -7.08 -10.59 7.22
N TRP A 104 -7.20 -9.26 7.21
CA TRP A 104 -8.43 -8.58 6.81
C TRP A 104 -8.84 -8.94 5.38
N TRP A 105 -7.90 -8.94 4.43
CA TRP A 105 -8.18 -9.32 3.05
C TRP A 105 -8.68 -10.77 2.92
N LEU A 106 -8.17 -11.71 3.72
CA LEU A 106 -8.64 -13.09 3.73
C LEU A 106 -10.08 -13.22 4.20
N GLU A 107 -10.50 -12.38 5.14
CA GLU A 107 -11.87 -12.33 5.68
C GLU A 107 -12.82 -11.53 4.78
N TRP A 108 -12.28 -10.77 3.82
CA TRP A 108 -13.06 -9.86 3.00
C TRP A 108 -13.67 -10.57 1.78
N GLU A 109 -14.96 -10.88 1.87
CA GLU A 109 -15.71 -11.60 0.82
C GLU A 109 -16.23 -10.69 -0.33
N ARG A 110 -15.97 -9.38 -0.27
CA ARG A 110 -16.59 -8.39 -1.17
C ARG A 110 -15.79 -8.14 -2.44
N ASP A 111 -16.12 -8.90 -3.49
CA ASP A 111 -15.59 -8.64 -4.84
C ASP A 111 -16.20 -7.42 -5.54
N ASP A 112 -17.20 -6.77 -4.94
CA ASP A 112 -17.95 -5.68 -5.56
C ASP A 112 -17.31 -4.29 -5.38
N HIS A 113 -16.24 -4.17 -4.57
CA HIS A 113 -15.57 -2.89 -4.40
C HIS A 113 -14.93 -2.42 -5.74
N PRO A 114 -15.30 -1.24 -6.27
CA PRO A 114 -14.89 -0.81 -7.61
C PRO A 114 -13.38 -0.57 -7.75
N ARG A 115 -12.65 -0.40 -6.64
CA ARG A 115 -11.19 -0.20 -6.65
C ARG A 115 -10.40 -1.37 -6.07
N ARG A 116 -11.02 -2.55 -5.91
CA ARG A 116 -10.38 -3.73 -5.28
C ARG A 116 -9.00 -4.06 -5.87
N PHE A 117 -8.82 -3.90 -7.19
CA PHE A 117 -7.55 -4.21 -7.83
C PHE A 117 -6.44 -3.23 -7.44
N VAL A 118 -6.76 -1.97 -7.15
CA VAL A 118 -5.77 -1.03 -6.61
C VAL A 118 -5.24 -1.57 -5.27
N ASP A 119 -6.15 -1.95 -4.38
CA ASP A 119 -5.82 -2.40 -3.02
C ASP A 119 -5.05 -3.73 -3.04
N LEU A 120 -5.48 -4.66 -3.89
CA LEU A 120 -4.76 -5.91 -4.14
C LEU A 120 -3.35 -5.67 -4.65
N ASN A 121 -3.14 -4.72 -5.58
CA ASN A 121 -1.81 -4.41 -6.09
C ASN A 121 -0.92 -3.80 -5.01
N PHE A 122 -1.44 -2.93 -4.14
CA PHE A 122 -0.70 -2.41 -2.98
C PHE A 122 -0.31 -3.52 -2.00
N LEU A 123 -1.25 -4.41 -1.66
CA LEU A 123 -0.99 -5.52 -0.75
C LEU A 123 0.00 -6.52 -1.34
N ALA A 124 -0.15 -6.89 -2.62
CA ALA A 124 0.73 -7.81 -3.31
C ALA A 124 2.16 -7.27 -3.39
N HIS A 125 2.31 -5.99 -3.73
CA HIS A 125 3.62 -5.32 -3.73
C HIS A 125 4.25 -5.37 -2.33
N ALA A 126 3.50 -5.01 -1.28
CA ALA A 126 4.02 -5.03 0.07
C ALA A 126 4.44 -6.44 0.52
N LYS A 127 3.63 -7.46 0.25
CA LYS A 127 3.95 -8.87 0.57
C LYS A 127 5.12 -9.41 -0.22
N PHE A 128 5.24 -9.03 -1.49
CA PHE A 128 6.40 -9.37 -2.31
C PHE A 128 7.69 -8.75 -1.73
N CYS A 129 7.67 -7.46 -1.38
CA CYS A 129 8.83 -6.77 -0.80
C CYS A 129 9.15 -7.23 0.64
N GLU A 130 8.15 -7.69 1.41
CA GLU A 130 8.35 -8.32 2.72
C GLU A 130 9.05 -9.71 2.60
N GLY A 131 9.09 -10.30 1.41
CA GLY A 131 9.62 -11.65 1.16
C GLY A 131 8.60 -12.75 1.48
N ARG A 132 7.31 -12.44 1.56
CA ARG A 132 6.23 -13.39 1.86
C ARG A 132 5.68 -14.03 0.59
N GLY A 133 6.50 -14.86 -0.05
CA GLY A 133 6.21 -15.44 -1.37
C GLY A 133 4.84 -16.11 -1.50
N ALA A 134 4.44 -16.95 -0.53
CA ALA A 134 3.15 -17.63 -0.57
C ALA A 134 1.94 -16.69 -0.46
N GLU A 135 2.03 -15.67 0.40
CA GLU A 135 0.97 -14.65 0.55
C GLU A 135 0.89 -13.76 -0.69
N ALA A 136 2.04 -13.37 -1.23
CA ALA A 136 2.11 -12.64 -2.49
C ALA A 136 1.52 -13.46 -3.65
N ALA A 137 1.81 -14.76 -3.72
CA ALA A 137 1.27 -15.66 -4.75
C ALA A 137 -0.27 -15.72 -4.70
N ALA A 138 -0.86 -15.84 -3.51
CA ALA A 138 -2.32 -15.83 -3.34
C ALA A 138 -2.95 -14.53 -3.89
N LEU A 139 -2.32 -13.39 -3.62
CA LEU A 139 -2.76 -12.09 -4.13
C LEU A 139 -2.59 -11.99 -5.65
N PHE A 140 -1.46 -12.46 -6.20
CA PHE A 140 -1.23 -12.46 -7.66
C PHE A 140 -2.20 -13.35 -8.42
N HIS A 141 -2.61 -14.49 -7.85
CA HIS A 141 -3.69 -15.30 -8.41
C HIS A 141 -5.00 -14.51 -8.47
N ARG A 142 -5.31 -13.75 -7.42
CA ARG A 142 -6.53 -12.93 -7.36
C ARG A 142 -6.51 -11.72 -8.29
N ILE A 143 -5.35 -11.08 -8.47
CA ILE A 143 -5.17 -9.95 -9.39
C ILE A 143 -5.28 -10.41 -10.85
N GLY A 144 -4.69 -11.56 -11.19
CA GLY A 144 -4.60 -12.01 -12.57
C GLY A 144 -3.76 -11.04 -13.41
N GLU A 145 -4.36 -10.50 -14.47
CA GLU A 145 -3.71 -9.58 -15.42
C GLU A 145 -3.92 -8.09 -15.06
N HIS A 146 -4.67 -7.80 -14.00
CA HIS A 146 -5.09 -6.44 -13.63
C HIS A 146 -4.00 -5.66 -12.88
N ALA A 147 -2.85 -5.47 -13.52
CA ALA A 147 -1.78 -4.64 -12.99
C ALA A 147 -2.19 -3.16 -12.97
N THR A 148 -1.81 -2.45 -11.90
CA THR A 148 -1.98 -0.99 -11.79
C THR A 148 -0.64 -0.27 -11.83
N PRO A 149 -0.54 0.98 -12.29
CA PRO A 149 0.72 1.71 -12.27
C PRO A 149 1.33 1.83 -10.87
N ALA A 150 0.56 2.31 -9.89
CA ALA A 150 0.96 2.30 -8.49
C ALA A 150 0.57 0.96 -7.83
N PRO A 151 1.40 0.38 -6.95
CA PRO A 151 2.72 0.87 -6.52
C PRO A 151 3.89 0.40 -7.41
N TRP A 152 3.64 -0.37 -8.46
CA TRP A 152 4.69 -1.04 -9.25
C TRP A 152 5.65 -0.10 -9.97
N SER A 153 5.25 1.15 -10.18
CA SER A 153 6.11 2.19 -10.73
C SER A 153 7.09 2.77 -9.71
N TYR A 154 7.05 2.39 -8.43
CA TYR A 154 7.85 3.06 -7.39
C TYR A 154 9.32 2.59 -7.37
N PRO A 155 10.29 3.51 -7.18
CA PRO A 155 10.12 4.97 -7.27
C PRO A 155 9.93 5.45 -8.72
N ASP A 156 10.69 4.91 -9.68
CA ASP A 156 10.66 5.29 -11.10
C ASP A 156 10.87 4.07 -12.01
N ARG A 157 10.07 3.02 -11.79
CA ARG A 157 10.13 1.74 -12.52
C ARG A 157 9.04 1.66 -13.58
N ASP A 158 9.25 0.81 -14.60
CA ASP A 158 8.14 0.40 -15.47
C ASP A 158 7.17 -0.51 -14.68
N PRO A 159 5.91 -0.11 -14.50
CA PRO A 159 5.00 -0.81 -13.61
C PRO A 159 4.61 -2.19 -14.12
N TYR A 160 4.45 -2.36 -15.44
CA TYR A 160 3.98 -3.62 -16.01
C TYR A 160 5.10 -4.66 -16.02
N GLN A 161 6.33 -4.26 -16.30
CA GLN A 161 7.51 -5.11 -16.16
C GLN A 161 7.74 -5.49 -14.70
N ALA A 162 7.66 -4.53 -13.77
CA ALA A 162 7.82 -4.78 -12.34
C ALA A 162 6.76 -5.75 -11.79
N PHE A 163 5.48 -5.55 -12.13
CA PHE A 163 4.40 -6.47 -11.76
C PHE A 163 4.64 -7.87 -12.33
N SER A 164 4.94 -7.97 -13.63
CA SER A 164 5.12 -9.25 -14.31
C SER A 164 6.29 -10.05 -13.72
N ALA A 165 7.41 -9.38 -13.44
CA ALA A 165 8.57 -10.00 -12.81
C ALA A 165 8.27 -10.49 -11.39
N ALA A 166 7.62 -9.65 -10.57
CA ALA A 166 7.23 -10.02 -9.22
C ALA A 166 6.23 -11.19 -9.20
N ARG A 167 5.24 -11.16 -10.10
CA ARG A 167 4.26 -12.23 -10.28
C ARG A 167 4.93 -13.54 -10.69
N ALA A 168 5.81 -13.51 -11.70
CA ALA A 168 6.52 -14.70 -12.15
C ALA A 168 7.41 -15.29 -11.03
N SER A 169 8.09 -14.44 -10.27
CA SER A 169 8.91 -14.88 -9.14
C SER A 169 8.07 -15.50 -8.01
N ALA A 170 6.92 -14.90 -7.66
CA ALA A 170 6.10 -15.35 -6.55
C ALA A 170 5.30 -16.62 -6.88
N LEU A 171 4.81 -16.75 -8.10
CA LEU A 171 4.06 -17.92 -8.55
C LEU A 171 4.94 -19.14 -8.79
N GLY A 172 6.27 -18.98 -8.77
CA GLY A 172 7.20 -19.99 -9.22
C GLY A 172 6.94 -20.26 -10.69
N ALA A 173 7.57 -19.49 -11.59
CA ALA A 173 7.62 -19.89 -12.98
C ALA A 173 8.02 -21.38 -13.06
N PRO A 174 7.35 -22.21 -13.87
CA PRO A 174 7.75 -23.59 -14.07
C PRO A 174 9.22 -23.71 -14.51
#